data_AF-A0A1C7NEW9-F1
#
_entry.id   AF-A0A1C7NEW9-F1
#
_cell.length_a   1.000
_cell.length_b   1.000
_cell.length_c   1.000
_cell.angle_alpha   90.00
_cell.angle_beta   90.00
_cell.angle_gamma   90.00
#
_symmetry.space_group_name_H-M   'P 1'
#
loop_
_entity.id
_entity.type
_entity.pdbx_description
1 polymer ?
#
loop_
_entity_poly.entity_id
_entity_poly.type
_entity_poly.pdbx_seq_one_letter_code
_entity_poly.pdbx_strand_id
1 'polypeptide(L)'
;MATASQLLEKYQQGDINLLVLPEMAFTEGYVFKSKEEIEPFLEDEETGPSVQWAKSQAIRLSCFVMVGYPQRGKGKLTEFLNPPGKLKILKEHDYNSICFINPQGERVLTYQKSFLYETDESWASEGPGFVSTKIEGLGQVGFGICMDLNPYQFKTSFYQFEFANYHLQHQTDLIVCSMAWLKGSGEDSTVEYWASRLLPLCSKTNPTLLVVCNRTGSERGSEFAGSSCVLNIYEEKFKLLGQLKREAAVLWIKTEQ
;
A
#
# COMPACT_ATOMS: atom_id res chain seq x y z
N MET A 1 -12.62 -4.18 10.15
CA MET A 1 -12.65 -5.62 9.80
C MET A 1 -14.04 -6.14 9.47
N ALA A 2 -15.04 -6.01 10.36
CA ALA A 2 -16.39 -6.58 10.13
C ALA A 2 -17.01 -6.22 8.77
N THR A 3 -16.97 -4.95 8.37
CA THR A 3 -17.46 -4.49 7.06
C THR A 3 -16.74 -5.18 5.90
N ALA A 4 -15.41 -5.32 5.96
CA ALA A 4 -14.65 -6.00 4.92
C ALA A 4 -15.01 -7.50 4.85
N SER A 5 -15.14 -8.16 6.00
CA SER A 5 -15.60 -9.55 6.05
C SER A 5 -16.99 -9.70 5.42
N GLN A 6 -17.94 -8.83 5.78
CA GLN A 6 -19.30 -8.85 5.24
C GLN A 6 -19.34 -8.65 3.71
N LEU A 7 -18.55 -7.72 3.19
CA LEU A 7 -18.42 -7.50 1.75
C LEU A 7 -17.85 -8.72 1.01
N LEU A 8 -17.06 -9.54 1.71
CA LEU A 8 -16.40 -10.72 1.17
C LEU A 8 -17.20 -12.03 1.35
N GLU A 9 -18.29 -12.03 2.13
CA GLU A 9 -19.08 -13.24 2.46
C GLU A 9 -19.62 -13.96 1.22
N LYS A 10 -19.99 -13.20 0.18
CA LYS A 10 -20.55 -13.73 -1.06
C LYS A 10 -19.54 -14.44 -1.96
N TYR A 11 -18.23 -14.24 -1.73
CA TYR A 11 -17.18 -14.81 -2.58
C TYR A 11 -16.68 -16.14 -2.00
N GLN A 12 -16.40 -17.06 -2.91
CA GLN A 12 -15.95 -18.42 -2.65
C GLN A 12 -14.51 -18.63 -3.17
N GLN A 13 -13.97 -19.81 -2.89
CA GLN A 13 -12.65 -20.20 -3.37
C GLN A 13 -12.58 -20.15 -4.90
N GLY A 14 -11.56 -19.46 -5.42
CA GLY A 14 -11.33 -19.32 -6.86
C GLY A 14 -12.04 -18.13 -7.53
N ASP A 15 -12.93 -17.42 -6.82
CA ASP A 15 -13.58 -16.21 -7.35
C ASP A 15 -12.63 -15.01 -7.45
N ILE A 16 -11.60 -14.99 -6.60
CA ILE A 16 -10.64 -13.91 -6.44
C ILE A 16 -9.25 -14.54 -6.44
N ASN A 17 -8.34 -14.00 -7.27
CA ASN A 17 -6.92 -14.40 -7.23
C ASN A 17 -6.07 -13.46 -6.36
N LEU A 18 -6.46 -12.19 -6.29
CA LEU A 18 -5.79 -11.15 -5.52
C LEU A 18 -6.82 -10.22 -4.87
N LEU A 19 -6.77 -10.10 -3.55
CA LEU A 19 -7.56 -9.17 -2.74
C LEU A 19 -6.65 -8.06 -2.20
N VAL A 20 -7.03 -6.81 -2.41
CA VAL A 20 -6.23 -5.63 -2.01
C VAL A 20 -7.06 -4.72 -1.13
N LEU A 21 -6.53 -4.36 0.03
CA LEU A 21 -7.15 -3.42 0.96
C LEU A 21 -6.38 -2.08 0.99
N PRO A 22 -7.02 -0.98 1.46
CA PRO A 22 -6.36 0.31 1.58
C PRO A 22 -5.20 0.35 2.57
N GLU A 23 -4.50 1.47 2.58
CA GLU A 23 -3.50 1.80 3.60
C GLU A 23 -4.18 1.94 4.96
N MET A 24 -3.59 1.35 6.01
CA MET A 24 -4.13 1.39 7.37
C MET A 24 -5.60 0.94 7.44
N ALA A 25 -5.90 -0.22 6.81
CA ALA A 25 -7.26 -0.62 6.44
C ALA A 25 -8.22 -0.81 7.62
N PHE A 26 -7.70 -1.18 8.80
CA PHE A 26 -8.51 -1.60 9.94
C PHE A 26 -8.29 -0.80 11.21
N THR A 27 -7.45 0.21 11.16
CA THR A 27 -7.38 1.21 12.22
C THR A 27 -8.62 2.10 12.20
N GLU A 28 -8.89 2.80 13.30
CA GLU A 28 -10.01 3.76 13.36
C GLU A 28 -9.86 4.93 12.36
N GLY A 29 -8.63 5.14 11.88
CA GLY A 29 -8.29 6.20 10.94
C GLY A 29 -6.85 6.12 10.43
N TYR A 30 -6.37 7.21 9.85
CA TYR A 30 -5.02 7.40 9.31
C TYR A 30 -4.35 8.65 9.88
N VAL A 31 -5.13 9.68 10.24
CA VAL A 31 -4.67 11.01 10.64
C VAL A 31 -4.28 11.03 12.13
N PHE A 32 -3.36 10.15 12.50
CA PHE A 32 -2.72 10.13 13.81
C PHE A 32 -1.73 11.29 13.92
N LYS A 33 -1.78 12.02 15.03
CA LYS A 33 -0.98 13.24 15.25
C LYS A 33 0.29 13.00 16.05
N SER A 34 0.42 11.83 16.67
CA SER A 34 1.57 11.49 17.49
C SER A 34 1.74 9.99 17.64
N LYS A 35 2.93 9.59 18.12
CA LYS A 35 3.23 8.19 18.44
C LYS A 35 2.28 7.62 19.51
N GLU A 36 1.89 8.42 20.50
CA GLU A 36 0.97 8.00 21.57
C GLU A 36 -0.42 7.67 21.03
N GLU A 37 -0.89 8.36 19.99
CA GLU A 37 -2.19 8.08 19.39
C GLU A 37 -2.20 6.77 18.57
N ILE A 38 -1.10 6.44 17.88
CA ILE A 38 -1.02 5.20 17.09
C ILE A 38 -0.66 3.98 17.94
N GLU A 39 0.00 4.16 19.09
CA GLU A 39 0.51 3.08 19.94
C GLU A 39 -0.49 1.92 20.20
N PRO A 40 -1.78 2.18 20.49
CA PRO A 40 -2.77 1.12 20.72
C PRO A 40 -3.11 0.31 19.47
N PHE A 41 -2.81 0.86 18.29
CA PHE A 41 -3.14 0.27 16.99
C PHE A 41 -1.97 -0.46 16.36
N LEU A 42 -0.72 -0.18 16.78
CA LEU A 42 0.47 -0.86 16.28
C LEU A 42 0.36 -2.38 16.44
N GLU A 43 0.63 -3.10 15.37
CA GLU A 43 0.48 -4.55 15.29
C GLU A 43 1.81 -5.26 15.00
N ASP A 44 1.97 -6.47 15.52
CA ASP A 44 3.10 -7.34 15.15
C ASP A 44 2.91 -7.88 13.72
N GLU A 45 4.01 -8.00 12.98
CA GLU A 45 3.99 -8.39 11.57
C GLU A 45 3.51 -9.82 11.29
N GLU A 46 3.41 -10.68 12.31
CA GLU A 46 2.94 -12.06 12.18
C GLU A 46 1.60 -12.32 12.87
N THR A 47 1.44 -11.73 14.06
CA THR A 47 0.34 -12.00 15.00
C THR A 47 -0.66 -10.85 15.11
N GLY A 48 -0.38 -9.73 14.44
CA GLY A 48 -1.27 -8.58 14.37
C GLY A 48 -2.67 -8.93 13.84
N PRO A 49 -3.74 -8.28 14.35
CA PRO A 49 -5.10 -8.62 13.96
C PRO A 49 -5.37 -8.41 12.46
N SER A 50 -4.75 -7.41 11.80
CA SER A 50 -4.82 -7.21 10.35
C SER A 50 -4.15 -8.36 9.58
N VAL A 51 -2.99 -8.81 10.06
CA VAL A 51 -2.24 -9.93 9.48
C VAL A 51 -3.02 -11.24 9.64
N GLN A 52 -3.56 -11.50 10.82
CA GLN A 52 -4.37 -12.69 11.10
C GLN A 52 -5.66 -12.72 10.28
N TRP A 53 -6.32 -11.56 10.13
CA TRP A 53 -7.47 -11.44 9.23
C TRP A 53 -7.09 -11.75 7.78
N ALA A 54 -5.97 -11.22 7.29
CA ALA A 54 -5.50 -11.48 5.94
C ALA A 54 -5.15 -12.96 5.72
N LYS A 55 -4.47 -13.62 6.68
CA LYS A 55 -4.20 -15.06 6.65
C LYS A 55 -5.49 -15.88 6.58
N SER A 56 -6.49 -15.54 7.39
CA SER A 56 -7.79 -16.21 7.37
C SER A 56 -8.51 -16.07 6.03
N GLN A 57 -8.54 -14.87 5.45
CA GLN A 57 -9.19 -14.67 4.14
C GLN A 57 -8.40 -15.31 2.99
N ALA A 58 -7.07 -15.29 3.04
CA ALA A 58 -6.22 -15.89 2.03
C ALA A 58 -6.46 -17.40 1.93
N ILE A 59 -6.52 -18.10 3.06
CA ILE A 59 -6.85 -19.53 3.13
C ILE A 59 -8.29 -19.78 2.67
N ARG A 60 -9.25 -19.01 3.20
CA ARG A 60 -10.68 -19.20 2.90
C ARG A 60 -11.00 -19.05 1.41
N LEU A 61 -10.42 -18.04 0.77
CA LEU A 61 -10.66 -17.73 -0.64
C LEU A 61 -9.65 -18.38 -1.59
N SER A 62 -8.60 -19.01 -1.05
CA SER A 62 -7.44 -19.51 -1.79
C SER A 62 -6.86 -18.45 -2.73
N CYS A 63 -6.59 -17.27 -2.18
CA CYS A 63 -6.16 -16.10 -2.94
C CYS A 63 -5.02 -15.36 -2.25
N PHE A 64 -4.30 -14.52 -3.00
CA PHE A 64 -3.36 -13.58 -2.41
C PHE A 64 -4.11 -12.44 -1.72
N VAL A 65 -3.65 -12.02 -0.54
CA VAL A 65 -4.25 -10.91 0.20
C VAL A 65 -3.19 -9.88 0.57
N MET A 66 -3.47 -8.62 0.24
CA MET A 66 -2.66 -7.47 0.63
C MET A 66 -3.45 -6.55 1.57
N VAL A 67 -2.89 -6.25 2.74
CA VAL A 67 -3.53 -5.35 3.72
C VAL A 67 -2.54 -4.35 4.28
N GLY A 68 -2.92 -3.06 4.31
CA GLY A 68 -2.17 -2.01 4.99
C GLY A 68 -2.45 -1.95 6.48
N TYR A 69 -1.42 -1.81 7.31
CA TYR A 69 -1.50 -1.82 8.76
C TYR A 69 -0.32 -1.05 9.41
N PRO A 70 -0.49 -0.51 10.64
CA PRO A 70 0.61 0.08 11.40
C PRO A 70 1.45 -1.03 12.01
N GLN A 71 2.67 -1.22 11.51
CA GLN A 71 3.58 -2.25 11.98
C GLN A 71 4.40 -1.76 13.17
N ARG A 72 4.38 -2.52 14.26
CA ARG A 72 5.34 -2.35 15.36
C ARG A 72 6.74 -2.78 14.92
N GLY A 73 7.72 -1.91 15.11
CA GLY A 73 9.12 -2.21 14.81
C GLY A 73 9.70 -3.31 15.69
N LYS A 74 10.49 -4.23 15.11
CA LYS A 74 11.28 -5.19 15.89
C LYS A 74 12.68 -4.62 16.15
N GLY A 75 12.90 -4.07 17.34
CA GLY A 75 14.24 -3.78 17.84
C GLY A 75 14.40 -2.43 18.51
N LYS A 76 15.16 -2.42 19.61
CA LYS A 76 15.82 -1.23 20.15
C LYS A 76 17.13 -1.08 19.40
N LEU A 77 17.24 -0.11 18.51
CA LEU A 77 18.56 0.30 18.05
C LEU A 77 19.30 0.86 19.29
N THR A 78 20.48 0.35 19.61
CA THR A 78 21.31 0.93 20.68
C THR A 78 22.41 1.72 20.00
N GLU A 79 22.36 3.05 20.10
CA GLU A 79 23.53 3.87 19.77
C GLU A 79 24.42 3.93 21.01
N PHE A 80 25.67 3.52 20.88
CA PHE A 80 26.69 3.84 21.89
C PHE A 80 27.06 5.32 21.72
N LEU A 81 26.57 6.17 22.61
CA LEU A 81 27.05 7.56 22.65
C LEU A 81 28.50 7.58 23.15
N ASN A 82 29.34 8.38 22.49
CA ASN A 82 30.62 8.83 23.05
C ASN A 82 30.36 10.09 23.90
N PRO A 83 30.79 10.16 25.18
CA PRO A 83 31.65 9.21 25.90
C PRO A 83 30.90 7.96 26.41
N PRO A 84 31.61 6.82 26.56
CA PRO A 84 31.02 5.54 26.97
C PRO A 84 30.39 5.66 28.37
N GLY A 85 29.09 5.39 28.46
CA GLY A 85 28.34 5.41 29.72
C GLY A 85 26.86 5.78 29.61
N LYS A 86 26.42 6.34 28.47
CA LYS A 86 24.99 6.57 28.19
C LYS A 86 24.54 5.69 27.04
N LEU A 87 23.82 4.61 27.36
CA LEU A 87 23.05 3.85 26.39
C LEU A 87 21.87 4.72 25.96
N LYS A 88 21.87 5.23 24.72
CA LYS A 88 20.65 5.80 24.14
C LYS A 88 19.92 4.65 23.48
N ILE A 89 18.80 4.25 24.07
CA ILE A 89 17.82 3.42 23.36
C ILE A 89 17.29 4.31 22.23
N LEU A 90 17.75 4.06 21.00
CA LEU A 90 17.09 4.60 19.82
C LEU A 90 15.72 3.94 19.78
N LYS A 91 14.71 4.79 19.58
CA LYS A 91 13.31 4.42 19.57
C LYS A 91 13.09 3.19 18.69
N GLU A 92 12.18 2.32 19.10
CA GLU A 92 11.53 1.39 18.19
C GLU A 92 10.99 2.20 17.01
N HIS A 93 11.46 1.87 15.81
CA HIS A 93 11.01 2.47 14.57
C HIS A 93 9.76 1.71 14.14
N ASP A 94 8.60 2.31 14.30
CA ASP A 94 7.34 1.77 13.80
C ASP A 94 7.17 2.16 12.33
N TYR A 95 6.32 1.44 11.60
CA TYR A 95 6.21 1.60 10.15
C TYR A 95 4.76 1.64 9.70
N ASN A 96 4.51 2.41 8.65
CA ASN A 96 3.32 2.24 7.84
C ASN A 96 3.61 1.14 6.80
N SER A 97 2.91 0.02 6.91
CA SER A 97 3.29 -1.19 6.20
C SER A 97 2.11 -1.83 5.48
N ILE A 98 2.42 -2.67 4.51
CA ILE A 98 1.50 -3.66 3.96
C ILE A 98 2.05 -5.06 4.24
N CYS A 99 1.14 -5.97 4.53
CA CYS A 99 1.43 -7.40 4.61
C CYS A 99 0.88 -8.09 3.36
N PHE A 100 1.69 -8.90 2.69
CA PHE A 100 1.29 -9.69 1.52
C PHE A 100 1.30 -11.18 1.86
N ILE A 101 0.12 -11.81 1.80
CA ILE A 101 -0.12 -13.19 2.20
C ILE A 101 -0.48 -14.05 0.99
N ASN A 102 0.08 -15.25 0.90
CA ASN A 102 -0.23 -16.22 -0.17
C ASN A 102 -1.50 -17.04 0.13
N PRO A 103 -2.03 -17.79 -0.86
CA PRO A 103 -3.21 -18.65 -0.67
C PRO A 103 -3.09 -19.71 0.44
N GLN A 104 -1.88 -20.04 0.88
CA GLN A 104 -1.60 -20.99 1.96
C GLN A 104 -1.66 -20.33 3.35
N GLY A 105 -1.85 -19.01 3.42
CA GLY A 105 -1.86 -18.24 4.67
C GLY A 105 -0.46 -17.90 5.18
N GLU A 106 0.56 -18.05 4.34
CA GLU A 106 1.95 -17.70 4.66
C GLU A 106 2.25 -16.29 4.20
N ARG A 107 3.02 -15.55 5.00
CA ARG A 107 3.47 -14.22 4.64
C ARG A 107 4.58 -14.31 3.60
N VAL A 108 4.32 -13.76 2.42
CA VAL A 108 5.30 -13.64 1.34
C VAL A 108 6.30 -12.53 1.68
N LEU A 109 5.78 -11.36 2.10
CA LEU A 109 6.60 -10.24 2.55
C LEU A 109 5.81 -9.23 3.39
N THR A 110 6.56 -8.36 4.05
CA THR A 110 6.09 -7.08 4.60
C THR A 110 6.78 -5.97 3.82
N TYR A 111 6.02 -5.04 3.23
CA TYR A 111 6.58 -3.84 2.61
C TYR A 111 6.29 -2.63 3.49
N GLN A 112 7.31 -1.83 3.75
CA GLN A 112 7.25 -0.63 4.58
C GLN A 112 7.30 0.58 3.66
N LYS A 113 6.41 1.56 3.90
CA LYS A 113 6.28 2.77 3.09
C LYS A 113 7.63 3.45 2.95
N SER A 114 8.05 3.69 1.71
CA SER A 114 9.37 4.23 1.43
C SER A 114 9.38 5.74 1.58
N PHE A 115 8.36 6.42 1.05
CA PHE A 115 8.21 7.87 1.13
C PHE A 115 7.07 8.21 2.09
N LEU A 116 7.38 8.87 3.20
CA LEU A 116 6.38 9.28 4.18
C LEU A 116 5.61 10.52 3.74
N TYR A 117 4.33 10.58 4.11
CA TYR A 117 3.55 11.81 4.10
C TYR A 117 3.64 12.46 5.48
N GLU A 118 3.37 13.77 5.60
CA GLU A 118 3.46 14.53 6.85
C GLU A 118 2.73 13.86 8.04
N THR A 119 1.62 13.17 7.76
CA THR A 119 0.86 12.40 8.76
C THR A 119 1.67 11.24 9.33
N ASP A 120 2.42 10.53 8.47
CA ASP A 120 3.23 9.38 8.85
C ASP A 120 4.49 9.80 9.62
N GLU A 121 5.10 10.95 9.29
CA GLU A 121 6.35 11.43 9.89
C GLU A 121 6.26 11.61 11.42
N SER A 122 5.06 11.77 11.96
CA SER A 122 4.82 11.94 13.39
C SER A 122 5.01 10.65 14.20
N TRP A 123 4.96 9.47 13.56
CA TRP A 123 4.95 8.20 14.26
C TRP A 123 5.71 7.05 13.55
N ALA A 124 5.81 7.08 12.23
CA ALA A 124 6.43 6.05 11.41
C ALA A 124 7.85 6.42 10.97
N SER A 125 8.61 5.42 10.55
CA SER A 125 9.91 5.56 9.89
C SER A 125 9.82 5.11 8.43
N GLU A 126 10.71 5.64 7.60
CA GLU A 126 10.86 5.20 6.21
C GLU A 126 11.32 3.74 6.14
N GLY A 127 10.73 2.98 5.23
CA GLY A 127 11.18 1.64 4.87
C GLY A 127 12.51 1.64 4.12
N PRO A 128 13.06 0.46 3.82
CA PRO A 128 14.36 0.32 3.15
C PRO A 128 14.37 0.74 1.68
N GLY A 129 13.20 1.03 1.09
CA GLY A 129 13.03 1.41 -0.32
C GLY A 129 12.02 0.52 -1.06
N PHE A 130 11.80 0.85 -2.33
CA PHE A 130 10.85 0.16 -3.19
C PHE A 130 11.23 -1.31 -3.39
N VAL A 131 10.22 -2.17 -3.57
CA VAL A 131 10.39 -3.61 -3.75
C VAL A 131 9.61 -4.10 -4.95
N SER A 132 10.27 -4.90 -5.79
CA SER A 132 9.61 -5.78 -6.76
C SER A 132 10.20 -7.18 -6.71
N THR A 133 9.34 -8.20 -6.63
CA THR A 133 9.75 -9.60 -6.53
C THR A 133 8.88 -10.51 -7.40
N LYS A 134 9.43 -11.65 -7.81
CA LYS A 134 8.71 -12.65 -8.58
C LYS A 134 7.83 -13.50 -7.66
N ILE A 135 6.54 -13.57 -7.99
CA ILE A 135 5.54 -14.32 -7.23
C ILE A 135 4.88 -15.33 -8.17
N GLU A 136 4.88 -16.59 -7.76
CA GLU A 136 4.25 -17.67 -8.54
C GLU A 136 2.75 -17.38 -8.71
N GLY A 137 2.26 -17.47 -9.95
CA GLY A 137 0.88 -17.16 -10.31
C GLY A 137 0.57 -15.67 -10.54
N LEU A 138 1.45 -14.74 -10.15
CA LEU A 138 1.25 -13.30 -10.34
C LEU A 138 2.34 -12.60 -11.19
N GLY A 139 3.47 -13.25 -11.45
CA GLY A 139 4.57 -12.68 -12.25
C GLY A 139 5.50 -11.79 -11.42
N GLN A 140 6.07 -10.75 -12.03
CA GLN A 140 6.91 -9.78 -11.32
C GLN A 140 6.03 -8.73 -10.64
N VAL A 141 5.87 -8.81 -9.32
CA VAL A 141 4.97 -7.95 -8.53
C VAL A 141 5.74 -6.84 -7.85
N GLY A 142 5.20 -5.62 -7.88
CA GLY A 142 5.72 -4.43 -7.21
C GLY A 142 4.72 -3.86 -6.22
N PHE A 143 5.24 -3.20 -5.19
CA PHE A 143 4.45 -2.74 -4.04
C PHE A 143 4.65 -1.26 -3.80
N GLY A 144 3.57 -0.55 -3.48
CA GLY A 144 3.64 0.86 -3.10
C GLY A 144 2.56 1.25 -2.10
N ILE A 145 2.86 2.27 -1.31
CA ILE A 145 1.93 2.86 -0.35
C ILE A 145 1.83 4.35 -0.62
N CYS A 146 0.65 4.78 -1.09
CA CYS A 146 0.25 6.19 -1.30
C CYS A 146 1.37 7.11 -1.79
N MET A 147 2.04 7.81 -0.86
CA MET A 147 3.06 8.83 -1.11
C MET A 147 4.29 8.30 -1.86
N ASP A 148 4.50 7.00 -1.93
CA ASP A 148 5.54 6.39 -2.78
C ASP A 148 5.45 6.85 -4.25
N LEU A 149 4.25 7.14 -4.77
CA LEU A 149 4.09 7.65 -6.15
C LEU A 149 4.60 9.08 -6.36
N ASN A 150 4.70 9.87 -5.29
CA ASN A 150 5.04 11.28 -5.38
C ASN A 150 6.57 11.50 -5.37
N PRO A 151 7.03 12.68 -5.80
CA PRO A 151 8.41 13.09 -5.59
C PRO A 151 8.76 13.04 -4.10
N TYR A 152 9.96 12.55 -3.77
CA TYR A 152 10.44 12.43 -2.40
C TYR A 152 10.26 13.74 -1.61
N GLN A 153 9.50 13.67 -0.51
CA GLN A 153 9.14 14.80 0.36
C GLN A 153 8.54 16.02 -0.37
N PHE A 154 8.03 15.84 -1.61
CA PHE A 154 7.68 16.94 -2.52
C PHE A 154 8.82 17.94 -2.80
N LYS A 155 10.07 17.50 -2.63
CA LYS A 155 11.28 18.32 -2.83
C LYS A 155 12.04 17.97 -4.10
N THR A 156 11.96 16.72 -4.54
CA THR A 156 12.57 16.29 -5.80
C THR A 156 11.73 16.77 -7.00
N SER A 157 12.34 16.72 -8.19
CA SER A 157 11.66 17.14 -9.41
C SER A 157 10.42 16.28 -9.66
N PHE A 158 9.32 16.91 -10.08
CA PHE A 158 8.13 16.16 -10.52
C PHE A 158 8.49 15.12 -11.59
N TYR A 159 9.43 15.43 -12.48
CA TYR A 159 9.82 14.53 -13.56
C TYR A 159 10.86 13.46 -13.17
N GLN A 160 11.16 13.30 -11.87
CA GLN A 160 12.10 12.29 -11.40
C GLN A 160 11.49 10.88 -11.36
N PHE A 161 10.16 10.78 -11.19
CA PHE A 161 9.38 9.55 -11.26
C PHE A 161 10.01 8.34 -10.54
N GLU A 162 10.49 8.53 -9.32
CA GLU A 162 11.31 7.56 -8.57
C GLU A 162 10.69 6.17 -8.55
N PHE A 163 9.41 6.08 -8.17
CA PHE A 163 8.66 4.83 -8.10
C PHE A 163 8.46 4.16 -9.47
N ALA A 164 8.04 4.92 -10.48
CA ALA A 164 7.81 4.39 -11.81
C ALA A 164 9.11 3.93 -12.48
N ASN A 165 10.20 4.68 -12.32
CA ASN A 165 11.51 4.32 -12.83
C ASN A 165 12.06 3.06 -12.15
N TYR A 166 11.86 2.91 -10.84
CA TYR A 166 12.21 1.67 -10.13
C TYR A 166 11.48 0.47 -10.74
N HIS A 167 10.15 0.55 -10.91
CA HIS A 167 9.36 -0.55 -11.47
C HIS A 167 9.63 -0.82 -12.96
N LEU A 168 10.00 0.22 -13.73
CA LEU A 168 10.48 0.09 -15.10
C LEU A 168 11.79 -0.72 -15.14
N GLN A 169 12.77 -0.35 -14.30
CA GLN A 169 14.06 -1.04 -14.22
C GLN A 169 13.92 -2.50 -13.81
N HIS A 170 12.98 -2.81 -12.92
CA HIS A 170 12.72 -4.17 -12.43
C HIS A 170 11.72 -4.96 -13.30
N GLN A 171 11.28 -4.40 -14.43
CA GLN A 171 10.34 -5.04 -15.36
C GLN A 171 9.04 -5.51 -14.67
N THR A 172 8.53 -4.76 -13.70
CA THR A 172 7.35 -5.14 -12.92
C THR A 172 6.10 -5.28 -13.79
N ASP A 173 5.44 -6.44 -13.73
CA ASP A 173 4.24 -6.78 -14.50
C ASP A 173 2.96 -6.33 -13.77
N LEU A 174 2.94 -6.45 -12.45
CA LEU A 174 1.81 -6.08 -11.60
C LEU A 174 2.29 -5.13 -10.49
N ILE A 175 1.72 -3.94 -10.40
CA ILE A 175 1.96 -3.01 -9.29
C ILE A 175 0.70 -2.94 -8.44
N VAL A 176 0.84 -3.19 -7.14
CA VAL A 176 -0.27 -3.17 -6.20
C VAL A 176 -0.03 -2.06 -5.17
N CYS A 177 -1.01 -1.16 -5.04
CA CYS A 177 -0.91 -0.01 -4.16
C CYS A 177 -2.06 0.06 -3.15
N SER A 178 -1.71 0.12 -1.87
CA SER A 178 -2.61 0.47 -0.78
C SER A 178 -2.49 1.97 -0.50
N MET A 179 -3.60 2.69 -0.44
CA MET A 179 -3.57 4.15 -0.32
C MET A 179 -4.55 4.73 0.71
N ALA A 180 -4.12 5.83 1.33
CA ALA A 180 -4.93 6.79 2.07
C ALA A 180 -4.83 8.19 1.42
N TRP A 181 -5.00 8.23 0.10
CA TRP A 181 -4.80 9.44 -0.72
C TRP A 181 -5.93 10.46 -0.52
N LEU A 182 -5.53 11.71 -0.27
CA LEU A 182 -6.43 12.83 -0.02
C LEU A 182 -7.10 13.33 -1.30
N LYS A 183 -8.35 13.77 -1.18
CA LYS A 183 -9.05 14.45 -2.25
C LYS A 183 -8.39 15.79 -2.51
N GLY A 184 -7.99 16.03 -3.76
CA GLY A 184 -7.49 17.33 -4.20
C GLY A 184 -8.56 18.42 -4.10
N SER A 185 -8.10 19.66 -3.97
CA SER A 185 -8.97 20.85 -4.00
C SER A 185 -9.33 21.31 -5.42
N GLY A 186 -8.66 20.78 -6.44
CA GLY A 186 -8.87 21.11 -7.85
C GLY A 186 -9.87 20.19 -8.56
N GLU A 187 -10.07 20.46 -9.85
CA GLU A 187 -10.93 19.66 -10.75
C GLU A 187 -10.20 18.43 -11.32
N ASP A 188 -8.89 18.34 -11.13
CA ASP A 188 -8.05 17.27 -11.69
C ASP A 188 -8.43 15.90 -11.12
N SER A 189 -8.59 14.92 -12.02
CA SER A 189 -8.89 13.55 -11.64
C SER A 189 -7.73 12.93 -10.87
N THR A 190 -8.00 12.40 -9.69
CA THR A 190 -6.99 11.68 -8.88
C THR A 190 -6.38 10.50 -9.64
N VAL A 191 -7.18 9.82 -10.48
CA VAL A 191 -6.70 8.69 -11.30
C VAL A 191 -5.75 9.16 -12.40
N GLU A 192 -6.03 10.31 -13.02
CA GLU A 192 -5.15 10.90 -14.03
C GLU A 192 -3.83 11.37 -13.40
N TYR A 193 -3.89 11.91 -12.18
CA TYR A 193 -2.68 12.23 -11.43
C TYR A 193 -1.84 10.97 -11.18
N TRP A 194 -2.43 9.88 -10.66
CA TRP A 194 -1.70 8.62 -10.47
C TRP A 194 -1.13 8.07 -11.77
N ALA A 195 -1.89 8.11 -12.87
CA ALA A 195 -1.40 7.71 -14.20
C ALA A 195 -0.19 8.58 -14.64
N SER A 196 -0.25 9.90 -14.42
CA SER A 196 0.85 10.81 -14.75
C SER A 196 2.13 10.50 -13.99
N ARG A 197 2.03 10.05 -12.73
CA ARG A 197 3.19 9.63 -11.92
C ARG A 197 3.84 8.35 -12.42
N LEU A 198 3.13 7.59 -13.27
CA LEU A 198 3.55 6.30 -13.81
C LEU A 198 3.95 6.37 -15.29
N LEU A 199 4.06 7.56 -15.87
CA LEU A 199 4.41 7.77 -17.28
C LEU A 199 5.64 6.97 -17.76
N PRO A 200 6.74 6.80 -17.00
CA PRO A 200 7.86 5.97 -17.46
C PRO A 200 7.49 4.53 -17.81
N LEU A 201 6.46 3.95 -17.18
CA LEU A 201 6.05 2.56 -17.45
C LEU A 201 5.44 2.40 -18.85
N CYS A 202 4.99 3.48 -19.48
CA CYS A 202 4.52 3.47 -20.87
C CYS A 202 5.59 3.05 -21.88
N SER A 203 6.88 3.15 -21.53
CA SER A 203 7.97 2.73 -22.41
C SER A 203 8.24 1.22 -22.36
N LYS A 204 7.54 0.46 -21.51
CA LYS A 204 7.65 -1.01 -21.50
C LYS A 204 6.99 -1.61 -22.73
N THR A 205 7.59 -2.67 -23.26
CA THR A 205 7.00 -3.49 -24.33
C THR A 205 5.85 -4.35 -23.83
N ASN A 206 6.00 -4.91 -22.63
CA ASN A 206 4.97 -5.72 -21.98
C ASN A 206 4.05 -4.84 -21.12
N PRO A 207 2.74 -5.12 -21.09
CA PRO A 207 1.81 -4.37 -20.28
C PRO A 207 2.16 -4.46 -18.78
N THR A 208 1.92 -3.37 -18.06
CA THR A 208 1.94 -3.36 -16.58
C THR A 208 0.54 -3.09 -16.07
N LEU A 209 0.04 -3.98 -15.21
CA LEU A 209 -1.24 -3.82 -14.53
C LEU A 209 -1.03 -3.09 -13.20
N LEU A 210 -1.71 -1.98 -13.00
CA LEU A 210 -1.74 -1.24 -11.73
C LEU A 210 -3.07 -1.50 -11.03
N VAL A 211 -3.00 -1.94 -9.77
CA VAL A 211 -4.16 -2.11 -8.88
C VAL A 211 -4.02 -1.13 -7.72
N VAL A 212 -4.94 -0.18 -7.62
CA VAL A 212 -4.98 0.82 -6.55
C VAL A 212 -6.20 0.58 -5.67
N CYS A 213 -5.97 0.39 -4.37
CA CYS A 213 -7.03 0.39 -3.36
C CYS A 213 -6.84 1.58 -2.44
N ASN A 214 -7.69 2.58 -2.59
CA ASN A 214 -7.65 3.81 -1.80
C ASN A 214 -8.86 3.92 -0.87
N ARG A 215 -8.65 4.45 0.33
CA ARG A 215 -9.74 4.62 1.30
C ARG A 215 -10.70 5.74 0.91
N THR A 216 -11.87 5.72 1.54
CA THR A 216 -12.93 6.73 1.41
C THR A 216 -13.25 7.36 2.76
N GLY A 217 -14.16 8.34 2.77
CA GLY A 217 -14.61 9.02 3.99
C GLY A 217 -13.80 10.28 4.32
N SER A 218 -14.01 10.78 5.54
CA SER A 218 -13.38 11.98 6.07
C SER A 218 -12.92 11.75 7.50
N GLU A 219 -11.82 12.38 7.87
CA GLU A 219 -11.19 12.20 9.17
C GLU A 219 -10.47 13.49 9.58
N ARG A 220 -10.81 14.05 10.74
CA ARG A 220 -10.09 15.18 11.36
C ARG A 220 -9.84 16.39 10.41
N GLY A 221 -10.79 16.65 9.50
CA GLY A 221 -10.71 17.75 8.52
C GLY A 221 -10.12 17.36 7.17
N SER A 222 -9.56 16.16 7.05
CA SER A 222 -9.09 15.57 5.79
C SER A 222 -10.19 14.75 5.12
N GLU A 223 -10.26 14.80 3.80
CA GLU A 223 -11.23 14.04 3.00
C GLU A 223 -10.47 13.13 2.02
N PHE A 224 -10.80 11.83 1.96
CA PHE A 224 -10.10 10.87 1.11
C PHE A 224 -10.74 10.74 -0.28
N ALA A 225 -9.90 10.55 -1.28
CA ALA A 225 -10.29 10.59 -2.69
C ALA A 225 -11.09 9.37 -3.16
N GLY A 226 -11.08 8.24 -2.42
CA GLY A 226 -11.62 6.98 -2.93
C GLY A 226 -10.98 6.65 -4.27
N SER A 227 -11.80 6.37 -5.28
CA SER A 227 -11.32 6.18 -6.65
C SER A 227 -10.41 4.98 -6.83
N SER A 228 -10.51 3.96 -5.95
CA SER A 228 -9.85 2.67 -6.14
C SER A 228 -10.11 2.17 -7.55
N CYS A 229 -9.06 1.80 -8.28
CA CYS A 229 -9.13 1.54 -9.70
C CYS A 229 -8.11 0.49 -10.15
N VAL A 230 -8.34 -0.04 -11.35
CA VAL A 230 -7.37 -0.88 -12.05
C VAL A 230 -7.04 -0.24 -13.40
N LEU A 231 -5.76 0.02 -13.63
CA LEU A 231 -5.24 0.54 -14.90
C LEU A 231 -4.39 -0.52 -15.58
N ASN A 232 -4.55 -0.68 -16.90
CA ASN A 232 -3.59 -1.39 -17.72
C ASN A 232 -2.73 -0.38 -18.48
N ILE A 233 -1.41 -0.46 -18.33
CA ILE A 233 -0.43 0.45 -18.90
C ILE A 233 0.29 -0.29 -20.03
N TYR A 234 0.13 0.16 -21.27
CA TYR A 234 0.71 -0.48 -22.45
C TYR A 234 0.83 0.51 -23.61
N GLU A 235 1.84 0.37 -24.45
CA GLU A 235 1.98 1.11 -25.72
C GLU A 235 1.68 2.62 -25.59
N GLU A 236 2.33 3.31 -24.66
CA GLU A 236 2.12 4.75 -24.43
C GLU A 236 0.72 5.16 -23.97
N LYS A 237 -0.08 4.21 -23.47
CA LYS A 237 -1.47 4.44 -23.05
C LYS A 237 -1.74 3.89 -21.66
N PHE A 238 -2.73 4.54 -21.01
CA PHE A 238 -3.38 4.05 -19.80
C PHE A 238 -4.82 3.68 -20.15
N LYS A 239 -5.18 2.43 -19.93
CA LYS A 239 -6.56 1.95 -20.07
C LYS A 239 -7.15 1.70 -18.69
N LEU A 240 -8.16 2.48 -18.33
CA LEU A 240 -8.95 2.24 -17.12
C LEU A 240 -9.84 1.00 -17.32
N LEU A 241 -9.59 -0.04 -16.53
CA LEU A 241 -10.40 -1.26 -16.54
C LEU A 241 -11.62 -1.15 -15.61
N GLY A 242 -11.51 -0.36 -14.55
CA GLY A 242 -12.62 -0.03 -13.67
C GLY A 242 -12.18 0.87 -12.51
N GLN A 243 -13.17 1.54 -11.92
CA GLN A 243 -12.98 2.50 -10.84
C GLN A 243 -14.20 2.48 -9.90
N LEU A 244 -13.95 2.59 -8.60
CA LEU A 244 -14.99 2.86 -7.61
C LEU A 244 -15.21 4.35 -7.43
N LYS A 245 -16.41 4.71 -6.97
CA LYS A 245 -16.69 6.03 -6.46
C LYS A 245 -16.13 6.19 -5.04
N ARG A 246 -16.55 7.25 -4.36
CA ARG A 246 -16.10 7.61 -3.01
C ARG A 246 -16.94 6.96 -1.91
N GLU A 247 -17.22 5.67 -2.07
CA GLU A 247 -18.03 4.87 -1.13
C GLU A 247 -17.33 3.55 -0.78
N ALA A 248 -17.67 2.98 0.37
CA ALA A 248 -17.14 1.68 0.78
C ALA A 248 -17.76 0.57 -0.09
N ALA A 249 -16.96 0.00 -0.99
CA ALA A 249 -17.41 -1.01 -1.95
C ALA A 249 -16.25 -1.94 -2.36
N VAL A 250 -16.60 -3.01 -3.09
CA VAL A 250 -15.64 -3.93 -3.71
C VAL A 250 -15.62 -3.68 -5.21
N LEU A 251 -14.44 -3.43 -5.76
CA LEU A 251 -14.20 -3.45 -7.20
C LEU A 251 -13.76 -4.86 -7.59
N TRP A 252 -14.56 -5.55 -8.40
CA TRP A 252 -14.19 -6.84 -8.94
C TRP A 252 -13.91 -6.69 -10.43
N ILE A 253 -12.67 -7.01 -10.84
CA ILE A 253 -12.22 -6.92 -12.23
C ILE A 253 -11.72 -8.30 -12.64
N LYS A 254 -12.26 -8.81 -13.75
CA LYS A 254 -11.70 -9.95 -14.44
C LYS A 254 -10.73 -9.44 -15.48
N THR A 255 -9.44 -9.71 -15.28
CA THR A 255 -8.43 -9.44 -16.31
C THR A 255 -8.40 -10.63 -17.26
N GLU A 256 -8.38 -10.36 -18.56
CA GLU A 256 -8.08 -11.38 -19.56
C GLU A 256 -6.60 -11.74 -19.42
N GLN A 257 -6.30 -12.99 -19.05
CA GLN A 257 -4.98 -13.59 -19.24
C GLN A 257 -4.88 -14.13 -20.66
#